data_AF-A0A919CM32-F1
#
_entry.id   AF-A0A919CM32-F1
#
_cell.length_a   1.000
_cell.length_b   1.000
_cell.length_c   1.000
_cell.angle_alpha   90.00
_cell.angle_beta   90.00
_cell.angle_gamma   90.00
#
_symmetry.space_group_name_H-M   'P 1'
#
loop_
_entity.id
_entity.type
_entity.pdbx_description
1 polymer ?
#
loop_
_entity_poly.entity_id
_entity_poly.type
_entity_poly.pdbx_seq_one_letter_code
_entity_poly.pdbx_strand_id
1 'polypeptide(L)'
;MSNDGDTTTRMVCGFFEFSSPALLPVLKALPEVVLLEAAKNSVDDRAGRLVDMMLEELRNDSSGAYAAIDQMASLLFIQVLREAATSGTLTTGLIVALSDPHLGRALIAIHTGPEESWTVDSLASRAAMSRSSFSSRFADVVGYSPMKYL
;
A
#
# COMPACT_ATOMS: atom_id res chain seq x y z
N MET A 1 15.46 41.46 15.89
CA MET A 1 15.24 40.29 15.00
C MET A 1 13.97 39.63 15.50
N SER A 2 12.86 39.93 14.83
CA SER A 2 11.51 39.54 15.26
C SER A 2 11.28 38.05 15.04
N ASN A 3 10.73 37.39 16.05
CA ASN A 3 10.32 35.98 16.01
C ASN A 3 8.96 35.94 15.29
N ASP A 4 8.97 35.63 13.99
CA ASP A 4 7.76 35.55 13.18
C ASP A 4 6.98 34.26 13.51
N GLY A 5 5.79 34.42 14.09
CA GLY A 5 4.60 33.61 13.79
C GLY A 5 4.61 32.10 14.06
N ASP A 6 4.36 31.73 15.32
CA ASP A 6 3.56 30.60 15.81
C ASP A 6 3.11 29.53 14.79
N THR A 7 4.07 28.80 14.19
CA THR A 7 3.73 27.64 13.34
C THR A 7 3.58 26.43 14.25
N THR A 8 2.36 26.19 14.74
CA THR A 8 2.06 25.01 15.55
C THR A 8 2.01 23.76 14.67
N THR A 9 3.00 22.87 14.80
CA THR A 9 2.94 21.52 14.23
C THR A 9 2.07 20.64 15.11
N ARG A 10 1.04 20.04 14.52
CA ARG A 10 0.21 19.03 15.19
C ARG A 10 0.59 17.65 14.70
N MET A 11 0.72 16.71 15.62
CA MET A 11 1.06 15.33 15.32
C MET A 11 -0.09 14.42 15.73
N VAL A 12 -0.45 13.49 14.85
CA VAL A 12 -1.35 12.37 15.15
C VAL A 12 -0.52 11.11 15.02
N CYS A 13 -0.53 10.29 16.07
CA CYS A 13 0.20 9.02 16.10
C CYS A 13 -0.79 7.86 16.17
N GLY A 14 -0.44 6.78 15.51
CA GLY A 14 -1.18 5.52 15.53
C GLY A 14 -0.29 4.39 15.02
N PHE A 15 -0.78 3.17 15.09
CA PHE A 15 -0.10 2.00 14.55
C PHE A 15 -1.12 1.04 13.95
N PHE A 16 -0.65 0.18 13.05
CA PHE A 16 -1.44 -0.90 12.47
C PHE A 16 -0.88 -2.23 12.96
N GLU A 17 -1.76 -3.09 13.44
CA GLU A 17 -1.43 -4.49 13.71
C GLU A 17 -2.01 -5.38 12.61
N PHE A 18 -1.16 -6.22 12.04
CA PHE A 18 -1.55 -7.16 11.00
C PHE A 18 -1.40 -8.59 11.52
N SER A 19 -2.52 -9.31 11.60
CA SER A 19 -2.53 -10.69 12.09
C SER A 19 -2.28 -11.73 11.00
N SER A 20 -2.35 -11.33 9.73
CA SER A 20 -2.19 -12.24 8.59
C SER A 20 -0.73 -12.27 8.09
N PRO A 21 -0.06 -13.43 8.10
CA PRO A 21 1.27 -13.59 7.50
C PRO A 21 1.30 -13.23 6.01
N ALA A 22 0.15 -13.30 5.32
CA ALA A 22 0.04 -12.97 3.90
C ALA A 22 0.33 -11.49 3.59
N LEU A 23 0.27 -10.61 4.60
CA LEU A 23 0.60 -9.19 4.44
C LEU A 23 2.09 -8.90 4.63
N LEU A 24 2.88 -9.84 5.18
CA LEU A 24 4.31 -9.63 5.41
C LEU A 24 5.09 -9.21 4.15
N PRO A 25 4.83 -9.77 2.94
CA PRO A 25 5.52 -9.32 1.74
C PRO A 25 5.17 -7.87 1.35
N VAL A 26 3.94 -7.41 1.61
CA VAL A 26 3.54 -6.01 1.41
C VAL A 26 4.28 -5.11 2.39
N LEU A 27 4.28 -5.48 3.67
CA LEU A 27 4.93 -4.70 4.73
C LEU A 27 6.45 -4.62 4.54
N LYS A 28 7.08 -5.72 4.08
CA LYS A 28 8.51 -5.74 3.75
C LYS A 28 8.87 -4.95 2.50
N ALA A 29 7.90 -4.68 1.62
CA ALA A 29 8.12 -3.87 0.42
C ALA A 29 8.03 -2.37 0.72
N LEU A 30 7.52 -1.97 1.88
CA LEU A 30 7.45 -0.56 2.25
C LEU A 30 8.80 -0.03 2.72
N PRO A 31 9.13 1.24 2.42
CA PRO A 31 10.29 1.89 3.01
C PRO A 31 10.03 2.14 4.51
N GLU A 32 11.10 2.39 5.26
CA GLU A 32 11.00 2.76 6.68
C GLU A 32 10.16 4.03 6.89
N VAL A 33 10.20 4.93 5.91
CA VAL A 33 9.42 6.18 5.91
C VAL A 33 8.80 6.39 4.54
N VAL A 34 7.48 6.61 4.52
CA VAL A 34 6.77 7.10 3.34
C VAL A 34 6.47 8.59 3.57
N LEU A 35 7.04 9.45 2.71
CA LEU A 35 6.71 10.87 2.70
C LEU A 35 5.52 11.10 1.77
N LEU A 36 4.40 11.54 2.33
CA LEU A 36 3.26 12.02 1.56
C LEU A 36 3.27 13.55 1.58
N GLU A 37 3.42 14.17 0.42
CA GLU A 37 3.29 15.62 0.32
C GLU A 37 1.81 16.00 0.34
N ALA A 38 1.40 16.74 1.37
CA ALA A 38 0.07 17.34 1.41
C ALA A 38 -0.05 18.36 0.27
N ALA A 39 -0.73 17.98 -0.80
CA ALA A 39 -0.96 18.86 -1.93
C ALA A 39 -2.05 19.88 -1.54
N LYS A 40 -1.63 20.97 -0.88
CA LYS A 40 -2.53 22.09 -0.54
C LYS A 40 -3.33 22.49 -1.78
N ASN A 41 -4.65 22.31 -1.72
CA ASN A 41 -5.63 22.66 -2.74
C ASN A 41 -5.66 21.79 -4.01
N SER A 42 -5.13 20.56 -3.98
CA SER A 42 -5.43 19.59 -5.04
C SER A 42 -6.71 18.81 -4.69
N VAL A 43 -7.58 18.60 -5.69
CA VAL A 43 -8.78 17.76 -5.54
C VAL A 43 -8.40 16.32 -5.15
N ASP A 44 -7.15 15.91 -5.36
CA ASP A 44 -6.68 14.55 -5.14
C ASP A 44 -5.93 14.31 -3.81
N ASP A 45 -5.84 15.29 -2.91
CA ASP A 45 -5.27 15.10 -1.56
C ASP A 45 -6.20 14.29 -0.63
N ARG A 46 -6.33 13.00 -0.93
CA ARG A 46 -7.17 12.06 -0.18
C ARG A 46 -6.61 11.75 1.20
N ALA A 47 -5.29 11.66 1.32
CA ALA A 47 -4.62 11.36 2.58
C ALA A 47 -4.80 12.51 3.59
N GLY A 48 -4.58 13.76 3.18
CA GLY A 48 -4.81 14.93 4.02
C GLY A 48 -6.25 15.02 4.51
N ARG A 49 -7.23 14.80 3.63
CA ARG A 49 -8.66 14.79 4.01
C ARG A 49 -9.00 13.72 5.05
N LEU A 50 -8.44 12.52 4.93
CA LEU A 50 -8.64 11.46 5.94
C LEU A 50 -8.09 11.89 7.30
N VAL A 51 -6.91 12.49 7.33
CA VAL A 51 -6.30 13.00 8.56
C VAL A 51 -7.15 14.12 9.18
N ASP A 52 -7.66 15.05 8.37
CA ASP A 52 -8.52 16.12 8.84
C ASP A 52 -9.82 15.58 9.45
N MET A 53 -10.48 14.62 8.80
CA MET A 53 -11.69 13.98 9.34
C MET A 53 -11.42 13.21 10.64
N MET A 54 -10.29 12.51 10.74
CA MET A 54 -9.90 11.85 12.00
C MET A 54 -9.67 12.86 13.13
N LEU A 55 -9.07 14.01 12.82
CA LEU A 55 -8.86 15.10 13.77
C LEU A 55 -10.17 15.78 14.20
N GLU A 56 -11.18 15.82 13.34
CA GLU A 56 -12.53 16.31 13.67
C GLU A 56 -13.25 15.34 14.60
N GLU A 57 -13.21 14.03 14.32
CA GLU A 57 -13.81 13.03 15.20
C GLU A 57 -13.20 13.04 16.61
N LEU A 58 -11.87 13.16 16.72
CA LEU A 58 -11.19 13.28 18.01
C LEU A 58 -11.59 14.52 18.81
N ARG A 59 -12.06 15.59 18.15
CA ARG A 59 -12.49 16.83 18.83
C ARG A 59 -13.95 16.80 19.25
N ASN A 60 -14.79 16.15 18.45
CA ASN A 60 -16.23 16.15 18.66
C ASN A 60 -16.67 15.11 19.71
N ASP A 61 -15.80 14.16 20.06
CA ASP A 61 -16.04 13.12 21.08
C ASP A 61 -17.39 12.40 20.89
N SER A 62 -17.75 12.18 19.63
CA SER A 62 -19.01 11.56 19.23
C SER A 62 -19.03 10.08 19.63
N SER A 63 -20.21 9.56 19.94
CA SER A 63 -20.40 8.11 20.06
C SER A 63 -19.94 7.39 18.80
N GLY A 64 -18.93 6.53 18.92
CA GLY A 64 -18.35 5.79 17.80
C GLY A 64 -17.17 6.46 17.11
N ALA A 65 -16.66 7.60 17.61
CA ALA A 65 -15.52 8.30 17.05
C ALA A 65 -14.32 7.38 16.78
N TYR A 66 -13.92 6.56 17.76
CA TYR A 66 -12.81 5.60 17.60
C TYR A 66 -13.07 4.55 16.51
N ALA A 67 -14.29 4.05 16.38
CA ALA A 67 -14.63 3.10 15.32
C ALA A 67 -14.55 3.75 13.93
N ALA A 68 -14.98 5.02 13.81
CA ALA A 68 -14.83 5.78 12.58
C ALA A 68 -13.35 6.06 12.26
N ILE A 69 -12.56 6.42 13.27
CA ILE A 69 -11.12 6.63 13.18
C ILE A 69 -10.40 5.37 12.70
N ASP A 70 -10.72 4.18 13.22
CA ASP A 70 -10.11 2.92 12.79
C ASP A 70 -10.38 2.61 11.31
N GLN A 71 -11.60 2.89 10.84
CA GLN A 71 -11.95 2.74 9.42
C GLN A 71 -11.21 3.76 8.56
N MET A 72 -11.12 5.02 8.98
CA MET A 72 -10.37 6.07 8.29
C MET A 72 -8.87 5.78 8.27
N ALA A 73 -8.31 5.26 9.36
CA ALA A 73 -6.92 4.81 9.44
C ALA A 73 -6.67 3.69 8.42
N SER A 74 -7.58 2.71 8.32
CA SER A 74 -7.48 1.63 7.33
C SER A 74 -7.49 2.16 5.90
N LEU A 75 -8.34 3.15 5.60
CA LEU A 75 -8.35 3.84 4.31
C LEU A 75 -7.07 4.65 4.06
N LEU A 76 -6.55 5.32 5.10
CA LEU A 76 -5.31 6.08 5.02
C LEU A 76 -4.13 5.16 4.70
N PHE A 77 -4.05 3.99 5.33
CA PHE A 77 -3.04 3.00 5.03
C PHE A 77 -3.09 2.56 3.56
N ILE A 78 -4.28 2.28 3.02
CA ILE A 78 -4.45 1.95 1.60
C ILE A 78 -3.98 3.10 0.70
N GLN A 79 -4.25 4.35 1.08
CA GLN A 79 -3.80 5.51 0.33
C GLN A 79 -2.27 5.66 0.35
N VAL A 80 -1.64 5.41 1.50
CA VAL A 80 -0.16 5.34 1.64
C VAL A 80 0.41 4.28 0.69
N LEU A 81 -0.17 3.08 0.65
CA LEU A 81 0.29 2.00 -0.23
C LEU A 81 0.20 2.40 -1.71
N ARG A 82 -0.90 3.07 -2.11
CA ARG A 82 -1.11 3.51 -3.50
C ARG A 82 -0.09 4.56 -3.92
N GLU A 83 0.15 5.56 -3.05
CA GLU A 83 1.13 6.61 -3.33
C GLU A 83 2.56 6.04 -3.37
N ALA A 84 2.89 5.14 -2.44
CA ALA A 84 4.17 4.45 -2.44
C ALA A 84 4.39 3.64 -3.74
N ALA A 85 3.32 3.10 -4.33
CA ALA A 85 3.37 2.37 -5.59
C ALA A 85 3.57 3.26 -6.82
N THR A 86 3.10 4.52 -6.80
CA THR A 86 3.16 5.44 -7.95
C THR A 86 4.29 6.46 -7.88
N SER A 87 4.82 6.73 -6.69
CA SER A 87 5.89 7.71 -6.45
C SER A 87 7.25 7.34 -7.05
N GLY A 88 7.42 6.10 -7.51
CA GLY A 88 8.69 5.60 -8.08
C GLY A 88 9.81 5.41 -7.05
N THR A 89 9.53 5.62 -5.76
CA THR A 89 10.49 5.36 -4.67
C THR A 89 10.70 3.87 -4.43
N LEU A 90 9.71 3.05 -4.77
CA LEU A 90 9.78 1.60 -4.70
C LEU A 90 10.25 1.03 -6.04
N THR A 91 11.39 0.35 -6.04
CA THR A 91 11.96 -0.29 -7.24
C THR A 91 11.72 -1.81 -7.30
N THR A 92 11.45 -2.43 -6.15
CA THR A 92 11.19 -3.87 -5.99
C THR A 92 10.19 -4.13 -4.87
N GLY A 93 9.64 -5.34 -4.81
CA GLY A 93 8.73 -5.80 -3.77
C GLY A 93 7.29 -5.95 -4.26
N LEU A 94 6.44 -6.51 -3.40
CA LEU A 94 5.08 -6.90 -3.78
C LEU A 94 4.20 -5.72 -4.22
N ILE A 95 4.39 -4.54 -3.62
CA ILE A 95 3.65 -3.32 -4.00
C ILE A 95 3.97 -2.92 -5.45
N VAL A 96 5.26 -2.94 -5.82
CA VAL A 96 5.71 -2.67 -7.20
C VAL A 96 5.17 -3.73 -8.14
N ALA A 97 5.24 -5.00 -7.74
CA ALA A 97 4.76 -6.11 -8.56
C ALA A 97 3.24 -6.07 -8.78
N LEU A 98 2.45 -5.58 -7.82
CA LEU A 98 1.01 -5.38 -7.97
C LEU A 98 0.65 -4.22 -8.91
N SER A 99 1.49 -3.18 -8.96
CA SER A 99 1.35 -2.09 -9.94
C SER A 99 1.86 -2.45 -11.33
N ASP A 100 2.55 -3.58 -11.49
CA ASP A 100 3.00 -4.07 -12.78
C ASP A 100 1.82 -4.56 -13.63
N PRO A 101 1.62 -4.06 -14.87
CA PRO A 101 0.48 -4.44 -15.72
C PRO A 101 0.40 -5.93 -16.08
N HIS A 102 1.52 -6.67 -15.98
CA HIS A 102 1.61 -8.09 -16.26
C HIS A 102 1.67 -8.91 -14.98
N LEU A 103 2.64 -8.64 -14.09
CA LEU A 103 2.79 -9.39 -12.85
C LEU A 103 1.60 -9.19 -11.92
N GLY A 104 1.02 -7.99 -11.88
CA GLY A 104 -0.15 -7.67 -11.08
C GLY A 104 -1.34 -8.57 -11.40
N ARG A 105 -1.55 -8.95 -12.68
CA ARG A 105 -2.63 -9.89 -13.05
C ARG A 105 -2.41 -11.27 -12.46
N ALA A 106 -1.18 -11.77 -12.49
CA ALA A 106 -0.84 -13.07 -11.92
C ALA A 106 -0.96 -13.04 -10.40
N LEU A 107 -0.45 -12.00 -9.74
CA LEU A 107 -0.53 -11.83 -8.29
C LEU A 107 -1.98 -11.68 -7.80
N ILE A 108 -2.80 -10.89 -8.48
CA ILE A 108 -4.23 -10.78 -8.19
C ILE A 108 -4.87 -12.17 -8.29
N ALA A 109 -4.59 -12.93 -9.37
CA ALA A 109 -5.15 -14.27 -9.54
C ALA A 109 -4.79 -15.20 -8.37
N ILE A 110 -3.53 -15.21 -7.93
CA ILE A 110 -3.06 -15.99 -6.77
C ILE A 110 -3.84 -15.62 -5.50
N HIS A 111 -4.02 -14.32 -5.23
CA HIS A 111 -4.68 -13.87 -4.02
C HIS A 111 -6.21 -13.99 -4.04
N THR A 112 -6.83 -13.98 -5.23
CA THR A 112 -8.28 -14.18 -5.37
C THR A 112 -8.69 -15.64 -5.44
N GLY A 113 -7.78 -16.54 -5.82
CA GLY A 113 -8.02 -17.98 -5.88
C GLY A 113 -6.88 -18.76 -5.22
N PRO A 114 -6.64 -18.62 -3.90
CA PRO A 114 -5.57 -19.32 -3.20
C PRO A 114 -5.70 -20.85 -3.23
N GLU A 115 -6.91 -21.37 -3.46
CA GLU A 115 -7.20 -22.79 -3.58
C GLU A 115 -6.87 -23.39 -4.95
N GLU A 116 -6.62 -22.56 -5.97
CA GLU A 116 -6.27 -23.04 -7.30
C GLU A 116 -4.86 -23.65 -7.32
N SER A 117 -4.70 -24.74 -8.08
CA SER A 117 -3.40 -25.38 -8.31
C SER A 117 -2.57 -24.60 -9.33
N TRP A 118 -2.10 -23.43 -8.93
CA TRP A 118 -1.31 -22.55 -9.79
C TRP A 118 0.00 -23.23 -10.24
N THR A 119 0.25 -23.16 -11.54
CA THR A 119 1.52 -23.51 -12.17
C THR A 119 2.18 -22.28 -12.75
N VAL A 120 3.50 -22.36 -13.01
CA VAL A 120 4.22 -21.28 -13.71
C VAL A 120 3.57 -20.96 -15.05
N ASP A 121 3.11 -21.96 -15.81
CA ASP A 121 2.46 -21.78 -17.11
C ASP A 121 1.10 -21.08 -17.01
N SER A 122 0.26 -21.46 -16.03
CA SER A 122 -1.03 -20.78 -15.81
C SER A 122 -0.84 -19.33 -15.39
N LEU A 123 0.15 -19.05 -14.54
CA LEU A 123 0.43 -17.68 -14.07
C LEU A 123 1.05 -16.83 -15.18
N ALA A 124 1.97 -17.38 -15.97
CA ALA A 124 2.54 -16.71 -17.13
C ALA A 124 1.45 -16.37 -18.16
N SER A 125 0.47 -17.26 -18.35
CA SER A 125 -0.69 -17.03 -19.19
C SER A 125 -1.55 -15.87 -18.69
N ARG A 126 -1.84 -15.80 -17.37
CA ARG A 126 -2.54 -14.67 -16.74
C ARG A 126 -1.78 -13.35 -16.90
N ALA A 127 -0.45 -13.41 -16.83
CA ALA A 127 0.43 -12.25 -17.04
C ALA A 127 0.59 -11.86 -18.52
N ALA A 128 0.06 -12.65 -19.48
CA ALA A 128 0.30 -12.49 -20.91
C ALA A 128 1.80 -12.46 -21.27
N MET A 129 2.58 -13.36 -20.66
CA MET A 129 4.02 -13.48 -20.82
C MET A 129 4.41 -14.93 -21.15
N SER A 130 5.57 -15.14 -21.77
CA SER A 130 6.14 -16.49 -21.88
C SER A 130 6.57 -17.00 -20.50
N ARG A 131 6.61 -18.32 -20.33
CA ARG A 131 7.00 -18.97 -19.06
C ARG A 131 8.36 -18.49 -18.53
N SER A 132 9.36 -18.38 -19.40
CA SER A 132 10.72 -17.95 -19.04
C SER A 132 10.78 -16.46 -18.67
N SER A 133 10.15 -15.60 -19.48
CA SER A 133 10.10 -14.16 -19.23
C SER A 133 9.33 -13.84 -17.95
N PHE A 134 8.21 -14.51 -17.71
CA PHE A 134 7.44 -14.39 -16.46
C PHE A 134 8.29 -14.80 -15.25
N SER A 135 8.94 -15.97 -15.29
CA SER A 135 9.71 -16.47 -14.15
C SER A 135 10.87 -15.55 -13.78
N SER A 136 11.61 -15.04 -14.77
CA SER A 136 12.70 -14.08 -14.55
C SER A 136 12.16 -12.79 -13.94
N ARG A 137 11.18 -12.17 -14.60
CA ARG A 137 10.65 -10.87 -14.18
C ARG A 137 9.96 -10.93 -12.82
N PHE A 138 9.26 -12.02 -12.52
CA PHE A 138 8.66 -12.24 -11.21
C PHE A 138 9.73 -12.32 -10.13
N ALA A 139 10.81 -13.07 -10.35
CA ALA A 139 11.91 -13.15 -9.40
C ALA A 139 12.62 -11.80 -9.20
N ASP A 140 12.84 -11.05 -10.28
CA ASP A 140 13.50 -9.74 -10.26
C ASP A 140 12.69 -8.70 -9.48
N VAL A 141 11.36 -8.70 -9.63
CA VAL A 141 10.50 -7.70 -8.99
C VAL A 141 10.00 -8.14 -7.62
N VAL A 142 9.60 -9.41 -7.44
CA VAL A 142 9.01 -9.92 -6.19
C VAL A 142 10.08 -10.41 -5.21
N GLY A 143 11.27 -10.78 -5.69
CA GLY A 143 12.38 -11.30 -4.88
C GLY A 143 12.32 -12.81 -4.58
N TYR A 144 11.29 -13.52 -5.07
CA TYR A 144 11.12 -14.96 -4.96
C TYR A 144 10.70 -15.55 -6.30
N SER A 145 10.92 -16.84 -6.54
CA SER A 145 10.34 -17.51 -7.70
C SER A 145 8.81 -17.63 -7.54
N PRO A 146 8.04 -17.72 -8.64
CA PRO A 146 6.58 -17.85 -8.58
C PRO A 146 6.10 -19.01 -7.69
N MET A 147 6.79 -20.16 -7.76
CA MET A 147 6.43 -21.34 -6.97
C MET A 147 6.86 -21.29 -5.51
N LYS A 148 7.79 -20.40 -5.15
CA LYS A 148 8.17 -20.15 -3.76
C LYS A 148 7.24 -19.13 -3.10
N TYR A 149 6.54 -18.34 -3.90
CA TYR A 149 5.59 -17.34 -3.45
C TYR A 149 4.24 -17.94 -3.01
N LEU A 150 3.81 -19.00 -3.70
CA LEU A 150 2.68 -19.86 -3.33
C LEU A 150 2.99 -20.65 -2.06
#